data_AF-A0A9X1UD50-F1
#
_entry.id   AF-A0A9X1UD50-F1
#
_cell.length_a   1.000
_cell.length_b   1.000
_cell.length_c   1.000
_cell.angle_alpha   90.00
_cell.angle_beta   90.00
_cell.angle_gamma   90.00
#
_symmetry.space_group_name_H-M   'P 1'
#
loop_
_entity.id
_entity.type
_entity.pdbx_description
1 polymer ?
#
loop_
_entity_poly.entity_id
_entity_poly.type
_entity_poly.pdbx_seq_one_letter_code
_entity_poly.pdbx_strand_id
1 'polypeptide(L)' 'MSRQRTNSALDQYELAVDEIVATCDGDLRGALRALMLLNERLELRLEQLSEVHPAHQRLH' A
#
# COMPACT_ATOMS: atom_id res chain seq x y z
N MET A 1 -4.79 20.89 -17.10
CA MET A 1 -5.65 19.69 -16.95
C MET A 1 -4.99 18.53 -16.18
N SER A 2 -3.66 18.35 -16.20
CA SER A 2 -3.00 17.22 -15.46
C SER A 2 -2.98 17.39 -13.93
N ARG A 3 -2.82 18.64 -13.44
CA ARG A 3 -2.70 18.96 -12.01
C ARG A 3 -3.99 18.76 -11.20
N GLN A 4 -5.16 18.89 -11.82
CA GLN A 4 -6.44 18.62 -11.16
C GLN A 4 -6.61 17.14 -10.82
N ARG A 5 -6.15 16.24 -11.70
CA ARG A 5 -6.26 14.79 -11.48
C ARG A 5 -5.34 14.31 -10.36
N THR A 6 -4.14 14.88 -10.28
CA THR A 6 -3.20 14.55 -9.20
C THR A 6 -3.73 15.00 -7.84
N ASN A 7 -4.36 16.17 -7.77
CA ASN A 7 -4.98 16.64 -6.52
C ASN A 7 -6.14 15.74 -6.10
N SER A 8 -7.03 15.38 -7.03
CA SER A 8 -8.16 14.50 -6.73
C SER A 8 -7.75 13.09 -6.29
N ALA A 9 -6.61 12.58 -6.78
CA ALA A 9 -6.06 11.30 -6.32
C ALA A 9 -5.49 11.40 -4.90
N LEU A 10 -4.78 12.50 -4.58
CA LEU A 10 -4.28 12.75 -3.23
C LEU A 10 -5.43 12.90 -2.23
N ASP A 11 -6.49 13.63 -2.59
CA ASP A 11 -7.68 13.80 -1.73
C ASP A 11 -8.33 12.44 -1.39
N GLN A 12 -8.36 11.50 -2.35
CA GLN A 12 -8.87 10.14 -2.12
C GLN A 12 -7.97 9.32 -1.20
N TYR A 13 -6.64 9.49 -1.31
CA TYR A 13 -5.69 8.83 -0.41
C TYR A 13 -5.81 9.35 1.02
N GLU A 14 -5.92 10.67 1.21
CA GLU A 14 -6.12 11.27 2.53
C GLU A 14 -7.41 10.75 3.19
N LEU A 15 -8.52 10.67 2.44
CA LEU A 15 -9.78 10.08 2.91
C LEU A 15 -9.62 8.62 3.37
N ALA A 16 -8.88 7.81 2.60
CA ALA A 16 -8.63 6.42 2.96
C ALA A 16 -7.74 6.30 4.21
N VAL A 17 -6.77 7.20 4.38
CA VAL A 17 -5.93 7.26 5.58
C VAL A 17 -6.76 7.63 6.80
N ASP A 18 -7.61 8.64 6.71
CA ASP A 18 -8.49 9.06 7.79
C ASP A 18 -9.45 7.93 8.23
N GLU A 19 -10.00 7.17 7.26
CA GLU A 19 -10.85 6.01 7.55
C GLU A 19 -10.10 4.90 8.29
N ILE A 20 -8.86 4.60 7.87
CA ILE A 20 -8.00 3.61 8.55
C ILE A 20 -7.69 4.07 9.97
N VAL A 21 -7.34 5.34 10.16
CA VAL A 21 -7.05 5.90 11.49
C VAL A 21 -8.27 5.86 12.40
N ALA A 22 -9.46 6.21 11.88
CA ALA A 22 -10.71 6.13 12.63
C ALA A 22 -11.05 4.68 13.02
N THR A 23 -10.81 3.73 12.12
CA THR A 23 -11.01 2.29 12.37
C THR A 23 -10.05 1.75 13.44
N CYS A 24 -8.87 2.36 13.57
CA CYS A 24 -7.88 2.06 14.60
C CYS A 24 -8.05 2.88 15.89
N ASP A 25 -9.23 3.46 16.12
CA ASP A 25 -9.57 4.25 17.33
C ASP A 25 -8.61 5.44 17.55
N GLY A 26 -8.09 5.99 16.46
CA GLY A 26 -7.11 7.07 16.47
C GLY A 26 -5.66 6.63 16.74
N ASP A 27 -5.37 5.33 16.91
CA ASP A 27 -3.99 4.84 17.05
C ASP A 27 -3.27 4.74 15.69
N LEU A 28 -2.82 5.90 15.19
CA LEU A 28 -2.03 5.99 13.96
C LEU A 28 -0.74 5.13 14.01
N ARG A 29 -0.11 5.01 15.18
CA ARG A 29 1.14 4.24 15.35
C ARG A 29 0.87 2.74 15.30
N GLY A 30 -0.27 2.30 15.80
CA GLY A 30 -0.79 0.93 15.65
C GLY A 30 -1.13 0.63 14.19
N ALA A 31 -1.92 1.50 13.55
CA ALA A 31 -2.32 1.39 12.15
C ALA A 31 -1.10 1.27 11.21
N LEU A 32 -0.11 2.17 11.36
CA LEU A 32 1.10 2.15 10.56
C LEU A 32 1.91 0.86 10.75
N ARG A 33 2.03 0.37 12.00
CA ARG A 33 2.72 -0.90 12.27
C ARG A 33 2.00 -2.11 11.65
N ALA A 34 0.66 -2.13 11.71
CA ALA A 34 -0.13 -3.17 11.07
C ALA A 34 0.06 -3.16 9.55
N LEU A 35 0.05 -1.98 8.92
CA LEU A 35 0.30 -1.84 7.48
C LEU A 35 1.71 -2.29 7.10
N MET A 36 2.73 -1.95 7.87
CA MET A 36 4.12 -2.41 7.61
C MET A 36 4.24 -3.93 7.70
N LEU A 37 3.67 -4.56 8.73
CA LEU A 37 3.67 -6.02 8.88
C LEU A 37 2.91 -6.73 7.74
N LEU A 38 1.78 -6.14 7.31
CA LEU A 38 1.02 -6.66 6.18
C LEU A 38 1.83 -6.56 4.89
N ASN A 39 2.51 -5.42 4.67
CA ASN A 39 3.34 -5.20 3.50
C ASN A 39 4.51 -6.19 3.44
N GLU A 40 5.24 -6.38 4.55
CA GLU A 40 6.33 -7.38 4.64
C GLU A 40 5.82 -8.80 4.33
N ARG A 41 4.64 -9.16 4.84
CA ARG A 41 4.03 -10.47 4.53
C ARG A 41 3.65 -10.61 3.06
N LEU A 42 3.18 -9.54 2.42
CA LEU A 42 2.84 -9.53 1.01
C LEU A 42 4.09 -9.64 0.13
N GLU A 43 5.16 -8.91 0.46
CA GLU A 43 6.46 -9.00 -0.21
C GLU A 43 7.01 -10.43 -0.16
N LEU A 44 6.97 -11.08 1.01
CA LEU A 44 7.36 -12.49 1.15
C LEU A 44 6.53 -13.44 0.29
N ARG A 45 5.23 -13.18 0.13
CA ARG A 45 4.37 -13.99 -0.76
C ARG A 45 4.70 -13.75 -2.22
N LEU A 46 4.99 -12.52 -2.61
CA LEU A 46 5.41 -12.17 -3.96
C LEU A 46 6.74 -12.82 -4.31
N GLU A 47 7.72 -12.78 -3.39
CA GLU A 47 9.00 -13.47 -3.54
C GLU A 47 8.78 -14.97 -3.77
N GLN A 48 8.02 -15.64 -2.92
CA GLN A 48 7.70 -17.07 -3.06
C GLN A 48 7.03 -17.38 -4.40
N LEU A 49 6.08 -16.56 -4.84
CA LEU A 49 5.41 -16.75 -6.14
C LEU A 49 6.38 -16.50 -7.32
N SER A 50 7.28 -15.54 -7.20
CA SER A 50 8.30 -15.21 -8.20
C SER A 50 9.45 -16.25 -8.28
N GLU A 51 9.72 -16.95 -7.18
CA GLU A 51 10.65 -18.09 -7.16
C GLU A 51 10.02 -19.31 -7.83
N VAL A 52 8.70 -19.53 -7.66
CA VAL A 52 7.95 -20.63 -8.27
C VAL A 52 7.64 -20.38 -9.75
N HIS A 53 7.48 -19.12 -10.16
CA HIS A 53 7.42 -18.70 -11.56
C HIS A 53 8.44 -17.61 -11.79
N PRO A 54 9.61 -17.90 -12.43
CA PRO A 54 10.53 -16.84 -12.83
C PRO A 54 9.78 -15.95 -13.81
N ALA A 55 9.26 -14.83 -13.31
CA ALA A 55 8.53 -13.88 -14.12
C ALA A 55 9.47 -13.42 -15.23
N HIS A 56 8.97 -13.56 -16.46
CA HIS A 56 9.62 -13.19 -17.70
C HIS A 56 10.47 -11.93 -17.51
N GLN A 57 11.77 -12.13 -17.71
CA GLN A 57 12.73 -11.16 -18.24
C GLN A 57 12.38 -9.71 -17.94
N ARG A 58 13.05 -9.16 -16.91
CA ARG A 58 13.35 -7.73 -16.77
C ARG A 58 13.51 -7.12 -18.17
N LEU A 59 12.47 -6.46 -18.67
CA LEU A 59 12.58 -5.65 -19.87
C LEU A 59 13.36 -4.41 -19.43
N HIS A 60 14.58 -4.35 -19.96
CA HIS A 60 15.39 -3.14 -20.09
C HIS A 60 14.60 -2.02 -20.76
#